data_AF-A0A949T168-F1
#
_entry.id   AF-A0A949T168-F1
#
_cell.length_a   1.000
_cell.length_b   1.000
_cell.length_c   1.000
_cell.angle_alpha   90.00
_cell.angle_beta   90.00
_cell.angle_gamma   90.00
#
_symmetry.space_group_name_H-M   'P 1'
#
loop_
_entity.id
_entity.type
_entity.pdbx_description
1 polymer ?
#
loop_
_entity_poly.entity_id
_entity_poly.type
_entity_poly.pdbx_seq_one_letter_code
_entity_poly.pdbx_strand_id
1 'polypeptide(L)'
;MAIGREQQSQHEALVCTTCAAWIAKDVGLPLNDVVQPDKLERNKKAVDLEFMLGPTRYVLEHTELEPFEKYKELGERCQAEFGQWALGIEKRLPKGGYFILDVPAQTKWWKTSRARADGTLALEDWILHEVPALYQQAVQEVKRARSPSGVSLKRSKDAAIPFDVTLYCKSWPADARRTFSVQATGTRVKLSEADIEARVSRALTAKLPKLQSAKGANSVSVMLFEYRLNAVPTSGTSFVFSQDFVIEKFPDLTRARGDAPDLAFVVNTTAANQYWLYWQLKGGDKWVDTTPEWKMHRVAWPRFHQETT
;
A
#
# COMPACT_ATOMS: atom_id res chain seq x y z
N MET A 1 -17.70 -13.15 8.59
CA MET A 1 -16.47 -13.70 7.96
C MET A 1 -16.53 -13.78 6.44
N ALA A 2 -17.68 -13.92 5.78
CA ALA A 2 -17.77 -13.96 4.30
C ALA A 2 -17.54 -12.59 3.63
N ILE A 3 -18.05 -11.50 4.23
CA ILE A 3 -18.00 -10.13 3.68
C ILE A 3 -16.55 -9.64 3.44
N GLY A 4 -15.60 -9.99 4.32
CA GLY A 4 -14.20 -9.55 4.18
C GLY A 4 -13.43 -10.24 3.05
N ARG A 5 -13.80 -11.47 2.67
CA ARG A 5 -13.16 -12.18 1.53
C ARG A 5 -13.67 -11.65 0.19
N GLU A 6 -14.95 -11.33 0.12
CA GLU A 6 -15.55 -10.75 -1.09
C GLU A 6 -15.01 -9.35 -1.36
N GLN A 7 -14.95 -8.49 -0.35
CA GLN A 7 -14.36 -7.15 -0.46
C GLN A 7 -12.88 -7.20 -0.87
N GLN A 8 -12.10 -8.14 -0.32
CA GLN A 8 -10.72 -8.33 -0.74
C GLN A 8 -10.62 -8.76 -2.21
N SER A 9 -11.43 -9.73 -2.64
CA SER A 9 -11.41 -10.23 -4.02
C SER A 9 -11.88 -9.17 -5.04
N GLN A 10 -12.79 -8.28 -4.63
CA GLN A 10 -13.18 -7.11 -5.43
C GLN A 10 -12.04 -6.10 -5.55
N HIS A 11 -11.33 -5.85 -4.44
CA HIS A 11 -10.18 -4.95 -4.45
C HIS A 11 -9.01 -5.48 -5.29
N GLU A 12 -8.66 -6.76 -5.15
CA GLU A 12 -7.58 -7.37 -5.96
C GLU A 12 -7.89 -7.29 -7.46
N ALA A 13 -9.13 -7.62 -7.84
CA ALA A 13 -9.62 -7.48 -9.21
C ALA A 13 -9.48 -6.04 -9.72
N LEU A 14 -9.79 -5.07 -8.87
CA LEU A 14 -9.70 -3.66 -9.20
C LEU A 14 -8.25 -3.19 -9.39
N VAL A 15 -7.33 -3.65 -8.52
CA VAL A 15 -5.89 -3.40 -8.63
C VAL A 15 -5.34 -3.93 -9.95
N CYS A 16 -5.65 -5.17 -10.28
CA CYS A 16 -5.23 -5.80 -11.54
C CYS A 16 -5.79 -5.07 -12.76
N THR A 17 -7.08 -4.77 -12.78
CA THR A 17 -7.74 -4.11 -13.92
C THR A 17 -7.27 -2.67 -14.12
N THR A 18 -7.01 -1.94 -13.03
CA THR A 18 -6.44 -0.59 -13.10
C THR A 18 -5.01 -0.61 -13.63
N CYS A 19 -4.21 -1.62 -13.26
CA CYS A 19 -2.90 -1.84 -13.84
C CYS A 19 -2.98 -2.12 -15.35
N ALA A 20 -3.88 -3.02 -15.77
CA ALA A 20 -4.10 -3.33 -17.19
C ALA A 20 -4.54 -2.11 -18.00
N ALA A 21 -5.46 -1.29 -17.47
CA ALA A 21 -5.88 -0.05 -18.10
C ALA A 21 -4.75 0.98 -18.22
N TRP A 22 -3.86 1.04 -17.23
CA TRP A 22 -2.67 1.88 -17.31
C TRP A 22 -1.69 1.39 -18.38
N ILE A 23 -1.42 0.08 -18.45
CA ILE A 23 -0.57 -0.51 -19.51
C ILE A 23 -1.16 -0.19 -20.89
N ALA A 24 -2.47 -0.41 -21.08
CA ALA A 24 -3.18 -0.10 -22.33
C ALA A 24 -2.99 1.36 -22.77
N LYS A 25 -3.12 2.29 -21.81
CA LYS A 25 -2.89 3.71 -22.04
C LYS A 25 -1.44 4.03 -22.41
N ASP A 26 -0.47 3.42 -21.74
CA ASP A 26 0.95 3.64 -21.99
C ASP A 26 1.38 3.17 -23.39
N VAL A 27 0.85 2.01 -23.84
CA VAL A 27 1.10 1.49 -25.19
C VAL A 27 0.22 2.14 -26.27
N GLY A 28 -0.77 2.95 -25.89
CA GLY A 28 -1.68 3.62 -26.82
C GLY A 28 -2.68 2.68 -27.52
N LEU A 29 -3.04 1.55 -26.90
CA LEU A 29 -3.97 0.54 -27.45
C LEU A 29 -5.20 0.36 -26.56
N PRO A 30 -6.35 -0.04 -27.12
CA PRO A 30 -7.53 -0.37 -26.31
C PRO A 30 -7.31 -1.64 -25.49
N LEU A 31 -7.88 -1.66 -24.29
CA LEU A 31 -7.93 -2.83 -23.42
C LEU A 31 -9.10 -3.73 -23.84
N ASN A 32 -8.80 -4.95 -24.29
CA ASN A 32 -9.80 -5.93 -24.75
C ASN A 32 -9.70 -7.25 -23.98
N ASP A 33 -10.74 -8.09 -24.08
CA ASP A 33 -10.77 -9.48 -23.60
C ASP A 33 -10.27 -9.69 -22.17
N VAL A 34 -10.73 -8.84 -21.25
CA VAL A 34 -10.33 -8.89 -19.84
C VAL A 34 -11.00 -10.06 -19.13
N VAL A 35 -10.22 -11.01 -18.64
CA VAL A 35 -10.69 -12.23 -17.97
C VAL A 35 -9.95 -12.41 -16.63
N GLN A 36 -10.61 -13.01 -15.63
CA GLN A 36 -10.04 -13.39 -14.32
C GLN A 36 -10.05 -14.92 -14.18
N PRO A 37 -9.04 -15.64 -14.73
CA PRO A 37 -9.02 -17.10 -14.77
C PRO A 37 -9.07 -17.77 -13.38
N ASP A 38 -8.38 -17.19 -12.39
CA ASP A 38 -8.36 -17.67 -11.00
C ASP A 38 -9.77 -17.82 -10.38
N LYS A 39 -10.70 -16.94 -10.74
CA LYS A 39 -12.10 -16.97 -10.29
C LYS A 39 -12.93 -18.03 -11.01
N LEU A 40 -12.58 -18.35 -12.26
CA LEU A 40 -13.28 -19.33 -13.10
C LEU A 40 -12.82 -20.76 -12.78
N GLU A 41 -11.52 -20.95 -12.55
CA GLU A 41 -10.89 -22.25 -12.38
C GLU A 41 -10.28 -22.41 -10.98
N ARG A 42 -11.12 -22.39 -9.93
CA ARG A 42 -10.69 -22.40 -8.51
C ARG A 42 -9.72 -23.54 -8.12
N ASN A 43 -9.69 -24.63 -8.90
CA ASN A 43 -8.84 -25.80 -8.65
C ASN A 43 -7.52 -25.78 -9.43
N LYS A 44 -7.30 -24.80 -10.32
CA LYS A 44 -6.05 -24.64 -11.07
C LYS A 44 -5.32 -23.40 -10.56
N LYS A 45 -3.99 -23.46 -10.54
CA LYS A 45 -3.14 -22.30 -10.22
C LYS A 45 -3.08 -21.33 -11.39
N ALA A 46 -4.22 -20.74 -11.74
CA ALA A 46 -4.38 -19.81 -12.87
C ALA A 46 -4.04 -18.37 -12.47
N VAL A 47 -3.71 -17.53 -13.46
CA VAL A 47 -3.34 -16.12 -13.24
C VAL A 47 -4.52 -15.26 -12.79
N ASP A 48 -4.21 -14.13 -12.14
CA ASP A 48 -5.22 -13.25 -11.53
C ASP A 48 -5.94 -12.41 -12.60
N LEU A 49 -5.27 -12.09 -13.72
CA LEU A 49 -5.89 -11.39 -14.86
C LEU A 49 -5.23 -11.77 -16.19
N GLU A 50 -6.04 -11.86 -17.23
CA GLU A 50 -5.61 -11.90 -18.63
C GLU A 50 -6.31 -10.81 -19.43
N PHE A 51 -5.62 -10.25 -20.41
CA PHE A 51 -6.19 -9.23 -21.31
C PHE A 51 -5.41 -9.14 -22.62
N MET A 52 -6.01 -8.49 -23.63
CA MET A 52 -5.43 -8.28 -24.95
C MET A 52 -5.19 -6.79 -25.21
N LEU A 53 -4.02 -6.46 -25.74
CA LEU A 53 -3.71 -5.15 -26.33
C LEU A 53 -3.29 -5.38 -27.79
N GLY A 54 -4.20 -5.08 -28.73
CA GLY A 54 -4.01 -5.47 -30.13
C GLY A 54 -3.87 -7.00 -30.25
N PRO A 55 -2.84 -7.52 -30.95
CA PRO A 55 -2.61 -8.97 -31.08
C PRO A 55 -1.86 -9.60 -29.89
N THR A 56 -1.43 -8.80 -28.91
CA THR A 56 -0.58 -9.27 -27.82
C THR A 56 -1.41 -9.61 -26.59
N ARG A 57 -1.23 -10.83 -26.08
CA ARG A 57 -1.84 -11.30 -24.83
C ARG A 57 -0.97 -10.90 -23.63
N TYR A 58 -1.60 -10.40 -22.58
CA TYR A 58 -0.96 -10.12 -21.31
C TYR A 58 -1.51 -11.05 -20.23
N VAL A 59 -0.62 -11.57 -19.39
CA VAL A 59 -0.97 -12.40 -18.23
C VAL A 59 -0.40 -11.75 -16.98
N LEU A 60 -1.22 -11.57 -15.96
CA LEU A 60 -0.88 -10.78 -14.77
C LEU A 60 -1.11 -11.56 -13.50
N GLU A 61 -0.09 -11.55 -12.63
CA GLU A 61 -0.17 -12.01 -11.25
C GLU A 61 0.01 -10.82 -10.32
N HIS A 62 -0.82 -10.81 -9.29
CA HIS A 62 -0.84 -9.82 -8.24
C HIS A 62 -0.42 -10.44 -6.91
N THR A 63 0.36 -9.73 -6.12
CA THR A 63 0.60 -10.11 -4.73
C THR A 63 0.57 -8.88 -3.83
N GLU A 64 -0.23 -8.96 -2.78
CA GLU A 64 -0.17 -8.00 -1.68
C GLU A 64 1.05 -8.34 -0.82
N LEU A 65 1.86 -7.33 -0.51
CA LEU A 65 3.04 -7.47 0.32
C LEU A 65 2.73 -6.98 1.74
N GLU A 66 2.44 -7.93 2.63
CA GLU A 66 2.28 -7.67 4.06
C GLU A 66 3.65 -7.52 4.76
N PRO A 67 3.87 -6.41 5.49
CA PRO A 67 5.09 -6.13 6.23
C PRO A 67 5.35 -7.15 7.32
N PHE A 68 4.33 -7.52 8.08
CA PHE A 68 4.42 -8.62 9.02
C PHE A 68 3.19 -9.50 8.97
N GLU A 69 3.33 -10.71 9.49
CA GLU A 69 2.24 -11.69 9.51
C GLU A 69 1.06 -11.16 10.33
N LYS A 70 -0.16 -11.33 9.81
CA LYS A 70 -1.41 -10.83 10.42
C LYS A 70 -1.51 -9.30 10.44
N TYR A 71 -0.75 -8.59 9.60
CA TYR A 71 -0.90 -7.14 9.48
C TYR A 71 -2.34 -6.77 9.13
N LYS A 72 -2.95 -7.47 8.16
CA LYS A 72 -4.33 -7.21 7.77
C LYS A 72 -5.33 -7.43 8.89
N GLU A 73 -5.24 -8.57 9.59
CA GLU A 73 -6.11 -8.86 10.74
C GLU A 73 -6.00 -7.78 11.82
N LEU A 74 -4.80 -7.26 12.01
CA LEU A 74 -4.53 -6.19 12.97
C LEU A 74 -5.10 -4.84 12.49
N GLY A 75 -4.97 -4.53 11.19
CA GLY A 75 -5.58 -3.36 10.57
C GLY A 75 -7.12 -3.38 10.66
N GLU A 76 -7.74 -4.53 10.39
CA GLU A 76 -9.19 -4.72 10.53
C GLU A 76 -9.66 -4.48 11.98
N ARG A 77 -8.90 -4.99 12.97
CA ARG A 77 -9.19 -4.74 14.39
C ARG A 77 -9.07 -3.26 14.74
N CYS A 78 -8.02 -2.58 14.29
CA CYS A 78 -7.87 -1.14 14.50
C CYS A 78 -9.00 -0.35 13.85
N GLN A 79 -9.38 -0.70 12.63
CA GLN A 79 -10.50 -0.02 11.95
C GLN A 79 -11.82 -0.24 12.68
N ALA A 80 -12.09 -1.45 13.18
CA ALA A 80 -13.28 -1.74 13.96
C ALA A 80 -13.32 -0.93 15.27
N GLU A 81 -12.16 -0.68 15.88
CA GLU A 81 -12.07 0.00 17.16
C GLU A 81 -12.02 1.52 17.07
N PHE A 82 -11.29 2.07 16.09
CA PHE A 82 -11.02 3.49 15.93
C PHE A 82 -11.71 4.13 14.73
N GLY A 83 -12.29 3.37 13.81
CA GLY A 83 -12.77 3.90 12.53
C GLY A 83 -13.72 5.09 12.66
N GLN A 84 -14.72 5.01 13.55
CA GLN A 84 -15.66 6.13 13.77
C GLN A 84 -15.00 7.34 14.43
N TRP A 85 -14.09 7.11 15.39
CA TRP A 85 -13.33 8.19 16.02
C TRP A 85 -12.39 8.87 15.03
N ALA A 86 -11.71 8.07 14.20
CA ALA A 86 -10.80 8.54 13.16
C ALA A 86 -11.52 9.43 12.14
N LEU A 87 -12.74 9.05 11.72
CA LEU A 87 -13.58 9.89 10.84
C LEU A 87 -13.98 11.23 11.50
N GLY A 88 -14.14 11.25 12.82
CA GLY A 88 -14.38 12.48 13.58
C GLY A 88 -13.18 13.41 13.54
N ILE A 89 -11.98 12.87 13.79
CA ILE A 89 -10.72 13.62 13.73
C ILE A 89 -10.44 14.12 12.32
N GLU A 90 -10.60 13.27 11.30
CA GLU A 90 -10.28 13.61 9.91
C GLU A 90 -10.93 14.92 9.46
N LYS A 91 -12.18 15.16 9.86
CA LYS A 91 -12.93 16.38 9.52
C LYS A 91 -12.32 17.66 10.09
N ARG A 92 -11.48 17.55 11.12
CA ARG A 92 -10.80 18.65 11.83
C ARG A 92 -9.36 18.88 11.35
N LEU A 93 -8.83 18.00 10.50
CA LEU A 93 -7.45 18.09 10.00
C LEU A 93 -7.29 19.11 8.84
N PRO A 94 -6.08 19.65 8.63
CA PRO A 94 -5.78 20.45 7.44
C PRO A 94 -5.91 19.58 6.17
N LYS A 95 -6.33 20.22 5.08
CA LYS A 95 -6.38 19.58 3.76
C LYS A 95 -4.95 19.36 3.23
N GLY A 96 -4.75 18.29 2.48
CA GLY A 96 -3.51 17.97 1.80
C GLY A 96 -2.47 17.24 2.63
N GLY A 97 -2.79 16.90 3.88
CA GLY A 97 -1.98 16.01 4.72
C GLY A 97 -2.63 14.64 4.84
N TYR A 98 -1.80 13.60 4.75
CA TYR A 98 -2.18 12.23 5.08
C TYR A 98 -1.61 11.90 6.46
N PHE A 99 -2.49 11.78 7.46
CA PHE A 99 -2.10 11.58 8.84
C PHE A 99 -2.36 10.13 9.28
N ILE A 100 -1.40 9.58 10.01
CA ILE A 100 -1.48 8.20 10.51
C ILE A 100 -1.14 8.21 11.99
N LEU A 101 -2.02 7.65 12.82
CA LEU A 101 -1.72 7.38 14.21
C LEU A 101 -1.35 5.92 14.39
N ASP A 102 -0.12 5.68 14.82
CA ASP A 102 0.35 4.36 15.23
C ASP A 102 0.05 4.14 16.70
N VAL A 103 -0.60 3.02 16.97
CA VAL A 103 -0.98 2.55 18.30
C VAL A 103 -0.44 1.14 18.55
N PRO A 104 -0.09 0.70 19.76
CA PRO A 104 0.47 -0.65 19.93
C PRO A 104 -0.61 -1.73 19.76
N ALA A 105 -0.29 -2.82 19.04
CA ALA A 105 -1.21 -3.92 18.72
C ALA A 105 -1.80 -4.68 19.92
N GLN A 106 -1.05 -4.75 21.03
CA GLN A 106 -1.42 -5.52 22.22
C GLN A 106 -2.02 -4.67 23.34
N THR A 107 -2.53 -3.50 23.00
CA THR A 107 -3.22 -2.67 23.99
C THR A 107 -4.48 -3.41 24.43
N LYS A 108 -4.53 -3.81 25.71
CA LYS A 108 -5.81 -4.06 26.38
C LYS A 108 -6.42 -2.68 26.55
N TRP A 109 -7.00 -2.19 25.48
CA TRP A 109 -7.56 -0.85 25.39
C TRP A 109 -8.48 -0.62 26.58
N TRP A 110 -8.09 0.34 27.41
CA TRP A 110 -8.87 0.96 28.47
C TRP A 110 -9.80 0.01 29.24
N LYS A 111 -9.36 -0.42 30.42
CA LYS A 111 -10.09 -1.39 31.27
C LYS A 111 -11.54 -0.97 31.62
N THR A 112 -11.89 0.31 31.46
CA THR A 112 -13.23 0.85 31.72
C THR A 112 -13.66 1.81 30.62
N SER A 113 -14.98 1.96 30.41
CA SER A 113 -15.54 2.92 29.45
C SER A 113 -15.11 4.37 29.74
N ARG A 114 -14.96 4.72 31.03
CA ARG A 114 -14.48 6.05 31.44
C ARG A 114 -13.02 6.29 31.04
N ALA A 115 -12.15 5.33 31.34
CA ALA A 115 -10.75 5.42 30.94
C ALA A 115 -10.63 5.50 29.40
N ARG A 116 -11.52 4.82 28.67
CA ARG A 116 -11.58 4.92 27.20
C ARG A 116 -11.94 6.33 26.75
N ALA A 117 -12.98 6.92 27.32
CA ALA A 117 -13.40 8.28 26.97
C ALA A 117 -12.29 9.31 27.27
N ASP A 118 -11.76 9.30 28.49
CA ASP A 118 -10.70 10.21 28.92
C ASP A 118 -9.44 10.07 28.04
N GLY A 119 -9.09 8.83 27.71
CA GLY A 119 -7.99 8.49 26.85
C GLY A 119 -8.12 8.91 25.39
N THR A 120 -9.29 8.70 24.83
CA THR A 120 -9.63 9.11 23.47
C THR A 120 -9.63 10.64 23.35
N LEU A 121 -10.10 11.35 24.37
CA LEU A 121 -10.03 12.82 24.43
C LEU A 121 -8.58 13.31 24.50
N ALA A 122 -7.75 12.72 25.38
CA ALA A 122 -6.34 13.06 25.48
C ALA A 122 -5.59 12.81 24.15
N LEU A 123 -5.88 11.70 23.48
CA LEU A 123 -5.33 11.42 22.14
C LEU A 123 -5.77 12.45 21.11
N GLU A 124 -7.06 12.80 21.08
CA GLU A 124 -7.61 13.77 20.14
C GLU A 124 -6.99 15.17 20.34
N ASP A 125 -6.91 15.64 21.58
CA ASP A 125 -6.29 16.92 21.92
C ASP A 125 -4.82 16.95 21.53
N TRP A 126 -4.08 15.89 21.84
CA TRP A 126 -2.68 15.75 21.44
C TRP A 126 -2.50 15.76 19.91
N ILE A 127 -3.32 15.00 19.17
CA ILE A 127 -3.26 14.95 17.70
C ILE A 127 -3.49 16.35 17.11
N LEU A 128 -4.56 17.01 17.53
CA LEU A 128 -4.94 18.31 16.96
C LEU A 128 -3.96 19.42 17.31
N HIS A 129 -3.27 19.29 18.44
CA HIS A 129 -2.16 20.17 18.81
C HIS A 129 -0.92 19.98 17.91
N GLU A 130 -0.56 18.73 17.58
CA GLU A 130 0.69 18.40 16.86
C GLU A 130 0.57 18.50 15.33
N VAL A 131 -0.63 18.27 14.80
CA VAL A 131 -0.93 18.25 13.35
C VAL A 131 -0.41 19.48 12.58
N PRO A 132 -0.60 20.73 13.02
CA PRO A 132 -0.17 21.91 12.27
C PRO A 132 1.36 21.95 12.08
N ALA A 133 2.12 21.63 13.13
CA ALA A 133 3.58 21.63 13.08
C ALA A 133 4.11 20.49 12.21
N LEU A 134 3.54 19.28 12.36
CA LEU A 134 3.90 18.13 11.53
C LEU A 134 3.64 18.39 10.04
N TYR A 135 2.49 18.97 9.70
CA TYR A 135 2.14 19.27 8.32
C TYR A 135 3.15 20.23 7.67
N GLN A 136 3.52 21.31 8.36
CA GLN A 136 4.50 22.26 7.85
C GLN A 136 5.87 21.62 7.62
N GLN A 137 6.32 20.75 8.53
CA GLN A 137 7.58 20.02 8.38
C GLN A 137 7.54 19.09 7.14
N ALA A 138 6.47 18.31 6.98
CA ALA A 138 6.32 17.41 5.83
C ALA A 138 6.31 18.16 4.49
N VAL A 139 5.62 19.31 4.41
CA VAL A 139 5.61 20.16 3.20
C VAL A 139 7.00 20.71 2.88
N GLN A 140 7.78 21.09 3.90
CA GLN A 140 9.15 21.58 3.70
C GLN A 140 10.09 20.48 3.21
N GLU A 141 9.93 19.25 3.68
CA GLU A 141 10.73 18.10 3.21
C GLU A 141 10.50 17.80 1.73
N VAL A 142 9.24 17.80 1.26
CA VAL A 142 8.93 17.66 -0.18
C VAL A 142 9.74 18.67 -1.01
N LYS A 143 9.74 19.94 -0.55
CA LYS A 143 10.43 21.04 -1.25
C LYS A 143 11.96 20.88 -1.24
N ARG A 144 12.54 20.32 -0.18
CA ARG A 144 14.00 20.18 -0.01
C ARG A 144 14.57 18.93 -0.65
N ALA A 145 13.87 17.80 -0.54
CA ALA A 145 14.42 16.49 -0.89
C ALA A 145 14.15 16.07 -2.36
N ARG A 146 13.35 16.83 -3.12
CA ARG A 146 12.79 16.37 -4.42
C ARG A 146 12.15 14.97 -4.34
N SER A 147 11.74 14.57 -3.15
CA SER A 147 11.06 13.30 -2.91
C SER A 147 9.59 13.44 -3.29
N PRO A 148 8.96 12.38 -3.86
CA PRO A 148 7.54 12.39 -4.16
C PRO A 148 6.65 12.59 -2.92
N SER A 149 7.19 12.38 -1.72
CA SER A 149 6.53 12.67 -0.44
C SER A 149 7.50 13.16 0.64
N GLY A 150 7.01 14.00 1.56
CA GLY A 150 7.71 14.37 2.80
C GLY A 150 7.05 13.67 3.98
N VAL A 151 7.85 13.23 4.95
CA VAL A 151 7.38 12.40 6.07
C VAL A 151 7.89 12.97 7.38
N SER A 152 7.00 13.59 8.15
CA SER A 152 7.28 14.01 9.52
C SER A 152 6.60 13.10 10.54
N LEU A 153 7.16 13.01 11.74
CA LEU A 153 6.61 12.20 12.83
C LEU A 153 6.75 12.87 14.20
N LYS A 154 5.82 12.57 15.10
CA LYS A 154 5.85 12.96 16.50
C LYS A 154 5.45 11.79 17.38
N ARG A 155 6.23 11.50 18.42
CA ARG A 155 5.87 10.54 19.48
C ARG A 155 5.20 11.28 20.61
N SER A 156 4.13 10.70 21.15
CA SER A 156 3.54 11.23 22.36
C SER A 156 4.51 11.05 23.53
N LYS A 157 4.56 12.07 24.38
CA LYS A 157 5.15 12.02 25.72
C LYS A 157 4.11 12.38 26.78
N ASP A 158 2.84 12.44 26.39
CA ASP A 158 1.74 12.84 27.26
C ASP A 158 1.39 11.68 28.19
N ALA A 159 1.49 11.92 29.50
CA ALA A 159 1.17 10.93 30.52
C ALA A 159 -0.33 10.56 30.56
N ALA A 160 -1.21 11.39 30.00
CA ALA A 160 -2.62 11.08 29.84
C ALA A 160 -2.88 10.01 28.76
N ILE A 161 -1.91 9.76 27.88
CA ILE A 161 -1.96 8.68 26.89
C ILE A 161 -1.18 7.48 27.45
N PRO A 162 -1.83 6.37 27.83
CA PRO A 162 -1.25 5.28 28.62
C PRO A 162 -0.41 4.29 27.80
N PHE A 163 -0.19 4.58 26.52
CA PHE A 163 0.61 3.76 25.63
C PHE A 163 1.37 4.63 24.64
N ASP A 164 2.51 4.13 24.18
CA ASP A 164 3.34 4.82 23.21
C ASP A 164 2.60 4.94 21.88
N VAL A 165 2.29 6.17 21.47
CA VAL A 165 1.75 6.46 20.14
C VAL A 165 2.71 7.30 19.32
N THR A 166 2.64 7.12 18.00
CA THR A 166 3.36 7.97 17.05
C THR A 166 2.38 8.50 16.01
N LEU A 167 2.38 9.81 15.81
CA LEU A 167 1.61 10.47 14.77
C LEU A 167 2.54 10.81 13.61
N TYR A 168 2.13 10.46 12.41
CA TYR A 168 2.85 10.73 11.17
C TYR A 168 2.06 11.66 10.28
N CYS A 169 2.77 12.46 9.50
CA CYS A 169 2.21 13.22 8.40
C CYS A 169 3.01 12.92 7.13
N LYS A 170 2.33 12.37 6.11
CA LYS A 170 2.83 12.31 4.74
C LYS A 170 2.23 13.47 3.96
N SER A 171 3.09 14.34 3.42
CA SER A 171 2.66 15.43 2.54
C SER A 171 2.87 15.02 1.08
N TRP A 172 1.81 15.08 0.28
CA TRP A 172 1.86 14.86 -1.16
C TRP A 172 1.60 16.17 -1.91
N PRO A 173 2.40 16.52 -2.93
CA PRO A 173 2.11 17.68 -3.75
C PRO A 173 0.78 17.48 -4.49
N ALA A 174 -0.19 18.35 -4.20
CA ALA A 174 -1.53 18.45 -4.81
C ALA A 174 -2.67 17.57 -4.23
N ASP A 175 -2.58 17.09 -2.99
CA ASP A 175 -3.76 16.52 -2.33
C ASP A 175 -4.66 17.63 -1.72
N ALA A 176 -5.96 17.56 -1.99
CA ALA A 176 -6.97 18.45 -1.42
C ALA A 176 -7.84 17.78 -0.35
N ARG A 177 -7.65 16.47 -0.11
CA ARG A 177 -8.41 15.70 0.87
C ARG A 177 -7.80 15.82 2.25
N ARG A 178 -8.63 15.57 3.25
CA ARG A 178 -8.21 15.30 4.62
C ARG A 178 -8.17 13.79 4.73
N THR A 179 -7.08 13.24 5.25
CA THR A 179 -7.04 11.80 5.51
C THR A 179 -6.46 11.56 6.88
N PHE A 180 -7.17 10.77 7.68
CA PHE A 180 -6.69 10.27 8.95
C PHE A 180 -6.91 8.77 9.04
N SER A 181 -5.89 8.04 9.47
CA SER A 181 -5.99 6.61 9.72
C SER A 181 -5.34 6.26 11.04
N VAL A 182 -5.84 5.21 11.67
CA VAL A 182 -5.25 4.61 12.87
C VAL A 182 -4.79 3.22 12.49
N GLN A 183 -3.53 2.90 12.77
CA GLN A 183 -3.00 1.57 12.53
C GLN A 183 -2.33 1.04 13.78
N ALA A 184 -2.46 -0.25 14.01
CA ALA A 184 -1.67 -0.87 15.06
C ALA A 184 -0.27 -1.20 14.56
N THR A 185 0.71 -0.71 15.30
CA THR A 185 2.06 -1.22 15.23
C THR A 185 2.10 -2.58 15.92
N GLY A 186 2.50 -3.60 15.19
CA GLY A 186 2.95 -4.85 15.80
C GLY A 186 4.03 -4.47 16.82
N THR A 187 3.75 -4.65 18.10
CA THR A 187 4.70 -4.35 19.18
C THR A 187 6.04 -4.99 18.85
N ARG A 188 7.05 -4.17 18.53
CA ARG A 188 8.46 -4.58 18.37
C ARG A 188 8.78 -5.58 17.25
N VAL A 189 8.01 -5.65 16.16
CA VAL A 189 8.52 -6.38 14.98
C VAL A 189 9.52 -5.46 14.26
N LYS A 190 10.77 -5.43 14.75
CA LYS A 190 11.89 -5.00 13.91
C LYS A 190 12.01 -6.05 12.81
N LEU A 191 11.37 -5.79 11.69
CA LEU A 191 11.61 -6.57 10.48
C LEU A 191 13.04 -6.29 10.07
N SER A 192 13.87 -7.31 10.06
CA SER A 192 15.18 -7.22 9.43
C SER A 192 14.98 -7.16 7.91
N GLU A 193 15.96 -6.62 7.17
CA GLU A 193 15.96 -6.70 5.71
C GLU A 193 15.77 -8.15 5.23
N ALA A 194 16.37 -9.11 5.93
CA ALA A 194 16.25 -10.54 5.64
C ALA A 194 14.81 -11.07 5.77
N ASP A 195 14.02 -10.56 6.74
CA ASP A 195 12.61 -10.94 6.88
C ASP A 195 11.78 -10.46 5.69
N ILE A 196 12.07 -9.24 5.23
CA ILE A 196 11.40 -8.63 4.08
C ILE A 196 11.78 -9.38 2.80
N GLU A 197 13.08 -9.65 2.62
CA GLU A 197 13.62 -10.40 1.49
C GLU A 197 13.01 -11.80 1.40
N ALA A 198 12.92 -12.52 2.53
CA ALA A 198 12.30 -13.83 2.60
C ALA A 198 10.80 -13.80 2.27
N ARG A 199 10.09 -12.71 2.58
CA ARG A 199 8.68 -12.53 2.21
C ARG A 199 8.53 -12.31 0.71
N VAL A 200 9.28 -11.38 0.13
CA VAL A 200 9.26 -11.12 -1.32
C VAL A 200 9.65 -12.39 -2.09
N SER A 201 10.69 -13.08 -1.65
CA SER A 201 11.15 -14.34 -2.26
C SER A 201 10.10 -15.45 -2.21
N ARG A 202 9.36 -15.59 -1.11
CA ARG A 202 8.24 -16.54 -1.02
C ARG A 202 7.09 -16.17 -1.96
N ALA A 203 6.71 -14.88 -2.01
CA ALA A 203 5.67 -14.41 -2.92
C ALA A 203 6.05 -14.68 -4.40
N LEU A 204 7.29 -14.37 -4.78
CA LEU A 204 7.85 -14.67 -6.10
C LEU A 204 7.82 -16.16 -6.42
N THR A 205 8.29 -16.99 -5.49
CA THR A 205 8.32 -18.46 -5.67
C THR A 205 6.93 -19.04 -5.86
N ALA A 206 5.90 -18.45 -5.24
CA ALA A 206 4.52 -18.89 -5.41
C ALA A 206 3.89 -18.40 -6.73
N LYS A 207 4.26 -17.20 -7.20
CA LYS A 207 3.56 -16.48 -8.28
C LYS A 207 4.22 -16.63 -9.65
N LEU A 208 5.55 -16.59 -9.74
CA LEU A 208 6.27 -16.68 -11.02
C LEU A 208 5.98 -17.98 -11.80
N PRO A 209 5.89 -19.17 -11.17
CA PRO A 209 5.54 -20.39 -11.90
C PRO A 209 4.16 -20.33 -12.57
N LYS A 210 3.19 -19.63 -11.96
CA LYS A 210 1.85 -19.42 -12.54
C LYS A 210 1.93 -18.55 -13.79
N LEU A 211 2.68 -17.43 -13.72
CA LEU A 211 2.94 -16.57 -14.87
C LEU A 211 3.59 -17.33 -16.01
N GLN A 212 4.63 -18.13 -15.72
CA GLN A 212 5.31 -18.90 -16.77
C GLN A 212 4.40 -19.95 -17.39
N SER A 213 3.57 -20.63 -16.59
CA SER A 213 2.61 -21.60 -17.11
C SER A 213 1.52 -20.96 -17.98
N ALA A 214 1.16 -19.70 -17.72
CA ALA A 214 0.15 -18.98 -18.50
C ALA A 214 0.74 -18.26 -19.73
N LYS A 215 2.05 -17.96 -19.71
CA LYS A 215 2.77 -17.25 -20.78
C LYS A 215 2.88 -18.14 -22.02
N GLY A 216 2.19 -17.76 -23.09
CA GLY A 216 2.39 -18.31 -24.43
C GLY A 216 3.55 -17.62 -25.16
N ALA A 217 3.92 -18.13 -26.35
CA ALA A 217 5.02 -17.60 -27.16
C ALA A 217 4.94 -16.10 -27.48
N ASN A 218 3.72 -15.58 -27.64
CA ASN A 218 3.45 -14.16 -27.94
C ASN A 218 2.76 -13.44 -26.76
N SER A 219 3.00 -13.90 -25.54
CA SER A 219 2.41 -13.31 -24.33
C SER A 219 3.42 -12.49 -23.55
N VAL A 220 2.95 -11.41 -22.92
CA VAL A 220 3.71 -10.58 -21.98
C VAL A 220 3.28 -10.93 -20.56
N SER A 221 4.23 -11.35 -19.72
CA SER A 221 3.97 -11.63 -18.30
C SER A 221 4.17 -10.38 -17.44
N VAL A 222 3.23 -10.14 -16.53
CA VAL A 222 3.19 -8.97 -15.65
C VAL A 222 3.14 -9.41 -14.20
N MET A 223 4.09 -8.94 -13.39
CA MET A 223 4.05 -9.11 -11.94
C MET A 223 3.70 -7.77 -11.28
N LEU A 224 2.63 -7.77 -10.48
CA LEU A 224 2.16 -6.59 -9.75
C LEU A 224 2.30 -6.79 -8.24
N PHE A 225 3.12 -5.98 -7.61
CA PHE A 225 3.24 -5.91 -6.16
C PHE A 225 2.34 -4.82 -5.63
N GLU A 226 1.33 -5.19 -4.86
CA GLU A 226 0.56 -4.22 -4.11
C GLU A 226 1.22 -3.96 -2.76
N TYR A 227 1.51 -2.70 -2.54
CA TYR A 227 1.86 -2.18 -1.25
C TYR A 227 0.63 -1.53 -0.60
N ARG A 228 0.13 -2.20 0.43
CA ARG A 228 -1.00 -1.77 1.26
C ARG A 228 -0.54 -1.31 2.63
N LEU A 229 0.56 -0.55 2.73
CA LEU A 229 1.00 -0.14 4.06
C LEU A 229 1.40 1.29 4.33
N ASN A 230 1.19 1.60 5.61
CA ASN A 230 1.68 2.75 6.31
C ASN A 230 2.74 2.38 7.35
N ALA A 231 3.41 1.21 7.30
CA ALA A 231 4.48 0.93 8.27
C ALA A 231 5.54 2.02 8.17
N VAL A 232 5.69 2.79 9.24
CA VAL A 232 6.68 3.85 9.35
C VAL A 232 7.70 3.46 10.43
N PRO A 233 8.99 3.82 10.26
CA PRO A 233 10.07 3.45 11.17
C PRO A 233 9.82 3.83 12.63
N THR A 234 9.86 2.83 13.50
CA THR A 234 9.76 2.99 14.96
C THR A 234 11.10 3.39 15.62
N SER A 235 12.13 3.68 14.85
CA SER A 235 13.39 4.30 15.33
C SER A 235 14.18 4.84 14.14
N GLY A 236 14.94 5.92 14.32
CA GLY A 236 15.72 6.61 13.27
C GLY A 236 16.83 5.81 12.57
N THR A 237 16.75 4.47 12.59
CA THR A 237 17.63 3.51 11.91
C THR A 237 16.93 2.19 11.58
N SER A 238 15.60 2.14 11.46
CA SER A 238 14.89 0.90 11.11
C SER A 238 14.35 0.92 9.69
N PHE A 239 14.88 0.00 8.88
CA PHE A 239 14.46 -0.26 7.51
C PHE A 239 12.96 -0.46 7.46
N VAL A 240 12.35 0.43 6.71
CA VAL A 240 10.93 0.43 6.42
C VAL A 240 10.69 -0.77 5.51
N PHE A 241 9.60 -1.49 5.72
CA PHE A 241 8.95 -2.13 4.57
C PHE A 241 8.36 -0.99 3.74
N SER A 242 9.23 -0.19 3.12
CA SER A 242 8.85 0.85 2.20
C SER A 242 8.75 0.22 0.84
N GLN A 243 7.87 0.79 0.06
CA GLN A 243 7.90 0.72 -1.40
C GLN A 243 9.35 0.77 -1.94
N ASP A 244 10.23 1.57 -1.33
CA ASP A 244 11.64 1.68 -1.71
C ASP A 244 12.41 0.37 -1.53
N PHE A 245 12.19 -0.39 -0.45
CA PHE A 245 12.86 -1.69 -0.28
C PHE A 245 12.49 -2.68 -1.38
N VAL A 246 11.19 -2.77 -1.71
CA VAL A 246 10.74 -3.65 -2.80
C VAL A 246 11.33 -3.17 -4.12
N ILE A 247 11.31 -1.87 -4.38
CA ILE A 247 11.90 -1.26 -5.57
C ILE A 247 13.40 -1.58 -5.69
N GLU A 248 14.16 -1.44 -4.60
CA GLU A 248 15.61 -1.64 -4.57
C GLU A 248 16.00 -3.12 -4.66
N LYS A 249 15.32 -4.00 -3.93
CA LYS A 249 15.69 -5.43 -3.84
C LYS A 249 15.05 -6.31 -4.90
N PHE A 250 13.94 -5.89 -5.50
CA PHE A 250 13.27 -6.69 -6.52
C PHE A 250 14.19 -7.07 -7.69
N PRO A 251 15.00 -6.15 -8.27
CA PRO A 251 15.97 -6.51 -9.31
C PRO A 251 16.93 -7.61 -8.86
N ASP A 252 17.48 -7.52 -7.64
CA ASP A 252 18.43 -8.51 -7.14
C ASP A 252 17.78 -9.89 -6.94
N LEU A 253 16.54 -9.91 -6.47
CA LEU A 253 15.77 -11.14 -6.25
C LEU A 253 15.28 -11.81 -7.54
N THR A 254 15.27 -11.11 -8.66
CA THR A 254 14.66 -11.60 -9.90
C THR A 254 15.58 -11.65 -11.12
N ARG A 255 16.66 -10.85 -11.17
CA ARG A 255 17.56 -10.76 -12.33
C ARG A 255 18.24 -12.08 -12.68
N ALA A 256 18.59 -12.89 -11.68
CA ALA A 256 19.22 -14.20 -11.90
C ALA A 256 18.22 -15.32 -12.22
N ARG A 257 16.91 -15.05 -12.21
CA ARG A 257 15.89 -16.07 -12.38
C ARG A 257 15.48 -16.20 -13.85
N GLY A 258 15.47 -17.44 -14.35
CA GLY A 258 14.99 -17.74 -15.71
C GLY A 258 13.48 -17.55 -15.89
N ASP A 259 12.72 -17.38 -14.80
CA ASP A 259 11.28 -17.17 -14.78
C ASP A 259 10.87 -15.72 -14.50
N ALA A 260 11.78 -14.75 -14.63
CA ALA A 260 11.48 -13.33 -14.42
C ALA A 260 10.36 -12.84 -15.35
N PRO A 261 9.44 -11.98 -14.86
CA PRO A 261 8.33 -11.47 -15.67
C PRO A 261 8.83 -10.47 -16.71
N ASP A 262 8.10 -10.24 -17.80
CA ASP A 262 8.47 -9.24 -18.81
C ASP A 262 8.28 -7.81 -18.28
N LEU A 263 7.22 -7.59 -17.51
CA LEU A 263 6.90 -6.34 -16.83
C LEU A 263 6.76 -6.58 -15.32
N ALA A 264 7.22 -5.62 -14.52
CA ALA A 264 7.00 -5.66 -13.07
C ALA A 264 6.67 -4.26 -12.55
N PHE A 265 5.70 -4.19 -11.65
CA PHE A 265 5.19 -2.94 -11.08
C PHE A 265 5.02 -3.05 -9.57
N VAL A 266 5.22 -1.93 -8.87
CA VAL A 266 4.70 -1.70 -7.52
C VAL A 266 3.54 -0.73 -7.63
N VAL A 267 2.44 -1.04 -6.95
CA VAL A 267 1.31 -0.13 -6.78
C VAL A 267 1.14 0.21 -5.31
N ASN A 268 1.00 1.49 -5.02
CA ASN A 268 0.59 1.96 -3.69
C ASN A 268 -0.89 2.33 -3.74
N THR A 269 -1.71 1.54 -3.05
CA THR A 269 -3.16 1.71 -2.95
C THR A 269 -3.60 2.40 -1.66
N THR A 270 -2.64 2.81 -0.81
CA THR A 270 -2.89 3.53 0.45
C THR A 270 -3.24 5.01 0.26
N ALA A 271 -2.94 5.56 -0.92
CA ALA A 271 -3.24 6.94 -1.22
C ALA A 271 -4.76 7.14 -1.26
N ALA A 272 -5.30 7.94 -0.34
CA ALA A 272 -6.72 8.28 -0.26
C ALA A 272 -7.16 9.30 -1.31
N ASN A 273 -6.32 9.59 -2.30
CA ASN A 273 -6.66 10.40 -3.46
C ASN A 273 -7.50 9.55 -4.45
N GLN A 274 -8.00 10.16 -5.52
CA GLN A 274 -8.66 9.41 -6.60
C GLN A 274 -7.66 8.58 -7.44
N TYR A 275 -6.39 8.46 -7.02
CA TYR A 275 -5.29 8.02 -7.88
C TYR A 275 -4.34 7.03 -7.21
N TRP A 276 -4.27 5.80 -7.69
CA TRP A 276 -3.16 4.94 -7.29
C TRP A 276 -1.85 5.37 -7.93
N LEU A 277 -0.77 5.15 -7.19
CA LEU A 277 0.58 5.46 -7.62
C LEU A 277 1.24 4.16 -8.08
N TYR A 278 1.77 4.16 -9.30
CA TYR A 278 2.47 3.02 -9.88
C TYR A 278 3.93 3.38 -10.12
N TRP A 279 4.81 2.42 -9.82
CA TRP A 279 6.23 2.43 -10.16
C TRP A 279 6.54 1.22 -11.01
N GLN A 280 7.15 1.43 -12.17
CA GLN A 280 7.67 0.35 -13.00
C GLN A 280 9.04 -0.07 -12.47
N LEU A 281 9.18 -1.37 -12.18
CA LEU A 281 10.44 -2.00 -11.77
C LEU A 281 11.19 -2.58 -12.97
N LYS A 282 10.44 -3.10 -13.96
CA LYS A 282 10.98 -3.75 -15.16
C LYS A 282 10.11 -3.46 -16.39
N GLY A 283 10.76 -3.26 -17.53
CA GLY A 283 10.14 -3.10 -18.84
C GLY A 283 10.91 -3.86 -19.93
N GLY A 284 10.41 -5.03 -20.33
CA GLY A 284 11.13 -5.93 -21.23
C GLY A 284 12.45 -6.36 -20.60
N ASP A 285 13.56 -6.25 -21.33
CA ASP A 285 14.88 -6.62 -20.78
C ASP A 285 15.50 -5.56 -19.85
N LYS A 286 14.86 -4.39 -19.73
CA LYS A 286 15.39 -3.27 -18.95
C LYS A 286 14.85 -3.26 -17.53
N TRP A 287 15.76 -3.18 -16.57
CA TRP A 287 15.46 -2.81 -15.19
C TRP A 287 15.46 -1.28 -15.10
N VAL A 288 14.50 -0.71 -14.37
CA VAL A 288 14.49 0.74 -14.14
C VAL A 288 15.57 1.04 -13.09
N ASP A 289 16.64 1.76 -13.48
CA ASP A 289 17.69 2.20 -12.57
C ASP A 289 17.12 3.15 -11.51
N THR A 290 17.53 2.96 -10.25
CA THR A 290 16.99 3.57 -9.03
C THR A 290 17.27 5.08 -8.86
N THR A 291 17.51 5.81 -9.95
CA THR A 291 17.73 7.26 -9.92
C THR A 291 16.41 8.04 -9.78
N PRO A 292 16.42 9.26 -9.20
CA PRO A 292 15.21 9.88 -8.63
C PRO A 292 14.20 10.41 -9.66
N GLU A 293 14.39 10.15 -10.95
CA GLU A 293 13.43 10.44 -12.02
C GLU A 293 12.40 9.32 -12.17
N TRP A 294 11.84 8.88 -11.04
CA TRP A 294 10.75 7.92 -11.03
C TRP A 294 9.60 8.44 -11.90
N LYS A 295 9.22 7.68 -12.94
CA LYS A 295 7.95 7.90 -13.63
C LYS A 295 6.83 7.44 -12.70
N MET A 296 6.47 8.30 -11.76
CA MET A 296 5.30 8.13 -10.92
C MET A 296 4.06 8.39 -11.78
N HIS A 297 3.26 7.36 -12.02
CA HIS A 297 2.03 7.50 -12.75
C HIS A 297 0.85 7.64 -11.79
N ARG A 298 0.05 8.68 -11.98
CA ARG A 298 -1.24 8.85 -11.30
C ARG A 298 -2.31 8.18 -12.14
N VAL A 299 -2.86 7.08 -11.64
CA VAL A 299 -3.91 6.33 -12.34
C VAL A 299 -5.22 6.53 -11.60
N ALA A 300 -6.18 7.20 -12.24
CA ALA A 300 -7.49 7.41 -11.65
C ALA A 300 -8.17 6.06 -11.44
N TRP A 301 -8.56 5.74 -10.21
CA TRP A 301 -9.36 4.52 -9.98
C TRP A 301 -10.81 4.79 -10.42
N PRO A 302 -11.48 3.87 -11.14
CA PRO A 302 -12.87 4.05 -11.53
C PRO A 302 -13.76 4.14 -10.29
N ARG A 303 -14.59 5.17 -10.13
CA ARG A 303 -15.58 5.21 -9.04
C ARG A 303 -16.59 4.07 -9.23
N PHE A 304 -16.32 2.88 -8.70
CA PHE A 304 -17.35 1.87 -8.54
C PHE A 304 -18.22 2.28 -7.36
N HIS A 305 -19.44 2.73 -7.67
CA HIS A 305 -20.57 3.07 -6.79
C HIS A 305 -20.31 3.05 -5.27
N GLN A 306 -20.15 4.24 -4.69
CA GLN A 306 -20.66 4.53 -3.34
C GLN A 306 -22.10 5.07 -3.41
N GLU A 307 -22.88 4.61 -4.39
CA GLU A 307 -24.33 4.84 -4.45
C GLU A 307 -25.04 3.52 -4.16
N THR A 308 -24.89 3.01 -2.96
CA THR A 308 -25.86 2.08 -2.34
C THR A 308 -25.70 2.15 -0.82
N THR A 309 -26.25 3.22 -0.23
CA THR A 309 -27.24 3.27 0.88
C THR A 309 -27.23 4.66 1.49
#